data_AF-E0IWY5-F1
#
_entry.id   AF-E0IWY5-F1
#
_cell.length_a   1.000
_cell.length_b   1.000
_cell.length_c   1.000
_cell.angle_alpha   90.00
_cell.angle_beta   90.00
_cell.angle_gamma   90.00
#
_symmetry.space_group_name_H-M   'P 1'
#
loop_
_entity.id
_entity.type
_entity.pdbx_description
1 polymer ?
#
loop_
_entity_poly.entity_id
_entity_poly.type
_entity_poly.pdbx_seq_one_letter_code
_entity_poly.pdbx_strand_id
1 'polypeptide(L)' 'MKTLLPNVNTSEGCFEIGVTISNPVFTEDAINKRKQERELLNKICIVSMLARLRLMPKGCAQ' A
#
# COMPACT_ATOMS: atom_id res chain seq x y z
N MET A 1 -11.54 16.57 -21.95
CA MET A 1 -10.91 15.71 -20.92
C MET A 1 -10.13 14.63 -21.64
N LYS A 2 -8.86 14.38 -21.31
CA LYS A 2 -8.16 13.19 -21.78
C LYS A 2 -8.79 12.01 -21.06
N THR A 3 -9.61 11.23 -21.75
CA THR A 3 -10.00 9.89 -21.32
C THR A 3 -8.77 9.00 -21.49
N LEU A 4 -7.85 9.09 -20.53
CA LEU A 4 -6.81 8.08 -20.39
C LEU A 4 -7.54 6.79 -20.04
N LEU A 5 -7.39 5.78 -20.89
CA LEU A 5 -7.92 4.45 -20.59
C LEU A 5 -7.42 4.05 -19.19
N PRO A 6 -8.29 3.52 -18.31
CA PRO A 6 -7.89 3.13 -16.98
C PRO A 6 -6.74 2.12 -17.05
N ASN A 7 -5.65 2.43 -16.35
CA ASN A 7 -4.43 1.61 -16.40
C ASN A 7 -4.59 0.35 -15.56
N VAL A 8 -4.76 -0.78 -16.24
CA VAL A 8 -4.86 -2.14 -15.64
C VAL A 8 -3.67 -2.53 -14.76
N ASN A 9 -2.54 -1.83 -14.82
CA ASN A 9 -1.38 -2.11 -13.97
C ASN A 9 -1.47 -1.43 -12.59
N THR A 10 -2.40 -0.48 -12.42
CA THR A 10 -2.60 0.28 -11.18
C THR A 10 -3.85 -0.20 -10.45
N SER A 11 -3.83 -0.18 -9.12
CA SER A 11 -5.02 -0.51 -8.33
C SER A 11 -6.19 0.43 -8.63
N GLU A 12 -5.91 1.69 -8.95
CA GLU A 12 -6.93 2.70 -9.29
C GLU A 12 -7.59 2.40 -10.65
N GLY A 13 -6.80 2.10 -11.68
CA GLY A 13 -7.33 1.69 -12.97
C GLY A 13 -8.08 0.36 -12.91
N CYS A 14 -7.59 -0.63 -12.16
CA CYS A 14 -8.35 -1.87 -11.93
C CYS A 14 -9.68 -1.63 -11.21
N PHE A 15 -9.70 -0.73 -10.22
CA PHE A 15 -10.94 -0.39 -9.50
C PHE A 15 -11.95 0.30 -10.42
N GLU A 16 -11.51 1.30 -11.19
CA GLU A 16 -12.34 2.03 -12.13
C GLU A 16 -12.93 1.10 -13.22
N ILE A 17 -12.12 0.18 -13.74
CA ILE A 17 -12.59 -0.86 -14.67
C ILE A 17 -13.63 -1.73 -13.96
N GLY A 18 -13.29 -2.30 -12.79
CA GLY A 18 -14.18 -3.19 -12.07
C GLY A 18 -15.55 -2.59 -11.76
N VAL A 19 -15.60 -1.31 -11.40
CA VAL A 19 -16.86 -0.56 -11.24
C VAL A 19 -17.57 -0.36 -12.57
N THR A 20 -16.85 0.04 -13.62
CA THR A 20 -17.43 0.31 -14.95
C THR A 20 -18.04 -0.93 -15.59
N ILE A 21 -17.39 -2.09 -15.46
CA ILE A 21 -17.87 -3.35 -16.02
C ILE A 21 -18.63 -4.20 -14.98
N SER A 22 -18.91 -3.66 -13.80
CA SER A 22 -19.54 -4.36 -12.66
C SER A 22 -18.93 -5.73 -12.37
N ASN A 23 -17.60 -5.85 -12.51
CA ASN A 23 -16.88 -7.09 -12.26
C ASN A 23 -16.22 -7.05 -10.87
N PRO A 24 -16.73 -7.82 -9.90
CA PRO A 24 -16.24 -7.79 -8.54
C PRO A 24 -14.78 -8.23 -8.41
N VAL A 25 -14.29 -9.10 -9.31
CA VAL A 25 -12.92 -9.62 -9.30
C VAL A 25 -11.91 -8.48 -9.43
N PHE A 26 -12.15 -7.53 -10.33
CA PHE A 26 -11.27 -6.37 -10.52
C PHE A 26 -11.31 -5.42 -9.33
N THR A 27 -12.49 -5.20 -8.74
CA THR A 27 -12.61 -4.37 -7.55
C THR A 27 -11.93 -4.98 -6.33
N GLU A 28 -12.04 -6.30 -6.16
CA GLU A 28 -11.45 -7.02 -5.04
C GLU A 28 -9.93 -7.11 -5.16
N ASP A 29 -9.40 -7.37 -6.36
CA ASP A 29 -7.97 -7.33 -6.64
C ASP A 29 -7.36 -5.95 -6.33
N ALA A 30 -8.02 -4.88 -6.78
CA ALA A 30 -7.61 -3.51 -6.49
C ALA A 30 -7.57 -3.21 -4.99
N ILE A 31 -8.59 -3.65 -4.25
CA ILE A 31 -8.68 -3.47 -2.79
C ILE A 31 -7.58 -4.27 -2.09
N ASN A 32 -7.34 -5.52 -2.52
CA ASN A 32 -6.33 -6.38 -1.92
C ASN A 32 -4.91 -5.86 -2.16
N LYS A 33 -4.62 -5.35 -3.36
CA LYS A 33 -3.34 -4.71 -3.67
C LYS A 33 -3.09 -3.50 -2.76
N ARG A 34 -4.08 -2.64 -2.56
CA ARG A 34 -4.00 -1.49 -1.63
C ARG A 34 -3.80 -1.91 -0.17
N LYS A 35 -4.47 -2.98 0.28
CA LYS A 35 -4.25 -3.55 1.62
C LYS A 35 -2.82 -4.06 1.79
N GLN A 36 -2.30 -4.80 0.80
CA GLN A 36 -0.94 -5.33 0.84
C GLN A 36 0.13 -4.23 0.86
N GLU A 37 -0.02 -3.19 0.03
CA GLU A 37 0.89 -2.04 0.02
C GLU A 37 0.93 -1.36 1.41
N ARG A 38 -0.24 -1.17 2.03
CA ARG A 38 -0.33 -0.58 3.38
C ARG A 38 0.30 -1.46 4.45
N GLU A 39 0.07 -2.77 4.40
CA GLU A 39 0.69 -3.73 5.32
C GLU A 39 2.22 -3.76 5.18
N LEU A 40 2.73 -3.67 3.95
CA LEU A 40 4.16 -3.58 3.70
C LEU A 40 4.78 -2.31 4.31
N LEU A 41 4.14 -1.16 4.09
CA LEU A 41 4.58 0.11 4.68
C LEU A 41 4.54 0.07 6.22
N ASN A 42 3.50 -0.54 6.81
CA ASN A 42 3.40 -0.72 8.25
C ASN A 42 4.56 -1.56 8.79
N LYS A 43 4.88 -2.69 8.13
CA LYS A 43 6.04 -3.54 8.49
C LYS A 43 7.35 -2.77 8.41
N ILE A 44 7.57 -2.02 7.33
CA ILE A 44 8.78 -1.19 7.16
C ILE A 44 8.88 -0.15 8.29
N CYS A 45 7.77 0.50 8.63
CA CYS A 45 7.70 1.47 9.71
C CYS A 45 8.08 0.84 11.07
N ILE A 46 7.50 -0.32 11.40
CA ILE A 46 7.80 -1.05 12.65
C ILE A 46 9.28 -1.45 12.71
N VAL A 47 9.81 -2.04 11.64
CA VAL A 47 11.23 -2.42 11.56
C VAL A 47 12.14 -1.21 11.71
N SER A 48 11.78 -0.08 11.09
CA SER A 48 12.54 1.18 11.20
C SER A 48 12.52 1.73 12.63
N MET A 49 11.38 1.71 13.31
CA MET A 49 11.27 2.11 14.71
C MET A 49 12.09 1.20 15.64
N LEU A 50 12.01 -0.11 15.44
CA LEU A 50 12.81 -1.09 16.20
C LEU A 50 14.31 -0.89 15.97
N ALA A 51 14.74 -0.62 14.74
CA ALA A 51 16.14 -0.32 14.43
C ALA A 51 16.60 0.95 15.18
N ARG A 52 15.79 2.01 15.20
CA ARG A 52 16.07 3.24 15.97
C ARG A 52 16.18 2.98 17.46
N LEU A 53 15.27 2.18 18.05
CA LEU A 53 15.33 1.81 19.46
C LEU A 53 16.59 1.01 19.79
N ARG A 54 17.04 0.11 18.90
CA ARG A 54 18.27 -0.68 19.08
C ARG A 54 19.54 0.15 18.91
N LEU A 55 19.50 1.16 18.04
CA LEU A 55 20.61 2.08 17.80
C LEU A 55 20.70 3.20 18.84
N MET A 56 19.69 3.35 19.72
CA MET A 56 19.82 4.23 20.87
C MET A 56 20.95 3.69 21.75
N PRO A 57 22.03 4.44 21.96
CA PRO A 57 23.08 4.02 22.88
C PRO A 57 22.46 3.89 24.28
N LYS A 58 22.65 2.72 24.92
CA LYS A 58 22.42 2.58 26.36
C LYS A 58 23.42 3.50 27.06
N GLY A 59 23.03 4.74 27.34
CA GLY A 59 23.92 5.67 28.01
C GLY A 59 23.35 7.07 28.13
N CYS A 60 22.46 7.25 29.11
CA CYS A 60 22.34 8.52 29.85
C CYS A 60 22.09 8.18 31.34
N ALA A 61 23.06 7.52 31.96
CA ALA A 61 23.33 7.72 33.37
C ALA A 61 24.73 8.33 33.41
N GLN A 62 24.76 9.68 33.35
CA GLN A 62 25.93 10.48 33.68
C GLN A 62 25.99 10.62 35.21
#